data_AF-A0A817Y3F3-F1
#
_entry.id   AF-A0A817Y3F3-F1
#
_cell.length_a   1.000
_cell.length_b   1.000
_cell.length_c   1.000
_cell.angle_alpha   90.00
_cell.angle_beta   90.00
_cell.angle_gamma   90.00
#
_symmetry.space_group_name_H-M   'P 1'
#
loop_
_entity.id
_entity.type
_entity.pdbx_description
1 polymer ?
#
loop_
_entity_poly.entity_id
_entity_poly.type
_entity_poly.pdbx_seq_one_letter_code
_entity_poly.pdbx_strand_id
1 'polypeptide(L)'
;LSPQVPGSRHYDINVRAQFAGHLTDIRHAGLKKISAALKLPPPLEEGRHYKWDKELLQLIKPFATESMSKAAQAAVQVAKSTDITVSGDGTWQTKNFASKHGAAALLSSCPSPKVIDIETCSKTCNVCTEVEIQKIEDINDFVKRLKHTLQVIKHQCGNKKLSDGKPISGKGRNTGNSNK
;
A
#
# COMPACT_ATOMS: atom_id res chain seq x y z
N LEU A 1 5.34 -39.16 -4.12
CA LEU A 1 4.21 -38.22 -4.38
C LEU A 1 3.80 -37.63 -3.04
N SER A 2 3.59 -36.31 -2.96
CA SER A 2 3.11 -35.69 -1.72
C SER A 2 1.75 -36.26 -1.32
N PRO A 3 1.44 -36.38 -0.02
CA PRO A 3 0.15 -36.90 0.42
C PRO A 3 -0.99 -35.97 -0.01
N GLN A 4 -2.15 -36.54 -0.28
CA GLN A 4 -3.37 -35.76 -0.44
C GLN A 4 -3.91 -35.34 0.93
N VAL A 5 -4.50 -34.15 0.97
CA VAL A 5 -5.22 -33.70 2.18
C VAL A 5 -6.44 -34.62 2.38
N PRO A 6 -6.69 -35.13 3.60
CA PRO A 6 -7.84 -35.99 3.87
C PRO A 6 -9.15 -35.34 3.41
N GLY A 7 -9.96 -36.08 2.64
CA GLY A 7 -11.25 -35.58 2.11
C GLY A 7 -11.14 -34.59 0.95
N SER A 8 -9.95 -34.40 0.38
CA SER A 8 -9.68 -33.39 -0.64
C SER A 8 -8.89 -33.98 -1.82
N ARG A 9 -9.12 -33.45 -3.02
CA ARG A 9 -8.33 -33.81 -4.22
C ARG A 9 -7.00 -33.04 -4.30
N HIS A 10 -6.66 -32.28 -3.27
CA HIS A 10 -5.51 -31.40 -3.24
C HIS A 10 -4.32 -32.06 -2.54
N TYR A 11 -3.13 -31.89 -3.12
CA TYR A 11 -1.89 -32.32 -2.51
C TYR A 11 -1.47 -31.34 -1.41
N ASP A 12 -1.05 -31.88 -0.26
CA ASP A 12 -0.64 -31.11 0.93
C ASP A 12 0.43 -30.05 0.58
N ILE A 13 1.40 -30.40 -0.27
CA ILE A 13 2.45 -29.47 -0.71
C ILE A 13 1.91 -28.24 -1.43
N ASN A 14 0.85 -28.39 -2.23
CA ASN A 14 0.26 -27.29 -2.98
C ASN A 14 -0.48 -26.33 -2.05
N VAL A 15 -1.19 -26.89 -1.06
CA VAL A 15 -1.89 -26.11 -0.03
C VAL A 15 -0.89 -25.31 0.80
N ARG A 16 0.19 -25.95 1.25
CA ARG A 16 1.24 -25.28 2.04
C ARG A 16 1.97 -24.21 1.24
N ALA A 17 2.29 -24.48 -0.03
CA ALA A 17 2.93 -23.48 -0.89
C ALA A 17 2.06 -22.24 -1.07
N GLN A 18 0.75 -22.42 -1.29
CA GLN A 18 -0.20 -21.31 -1.42
C GLN A 18 -0.37 -20.53 -0.11
N PHE A 19 -0.47 -21.22 1.02
CA PHE A 19 -0.54 -20.60 2.33
C PHE A 19 0.73 -19.82 2.68
N ALA A 20 1.91 -20.42 2.44
CA ALA A 20 3.19 -19.73 2.57
C ALA A 20 3.28 -18.51 1.65
N GLY A 21 2.75 -18.61 0.43
CA GLY A 21 2.66 -17.49 -0.50
C GLY A 21 1.83 -16.31 0.01
N HIS A 22 0.81 -16.55 0.83
CA HIS A 22 0.04 -15.51 1.52
C HIS A 22 0.82 -14.93 2.71
N LEU A 23 1.42 -15.77 3.55
CA LEU A 23 2.17 -15.32 4.72
C LEU A 23 3.40 -14.47 4.36
N THR A 24 3.98 -14.71 3.18
CA THR A 24 5.17 -14.01 2.69
C THR A 24 4.86 -12.92 1.67
N ASP A 25 3.58 -12.68 1.37
CA ASP A 25 3.09 -11.69 0.40
C ASP A 25 3.69 -11.80 -1.03
N ILE A 26 4.24 -12.96 -1.40
CA ILE A 26 4.73 -13.22 -2.75
C ILE A 26 3.61 -13.64 -3.70
N ARG A 27 2.53 -14.23 -3.14
CA ARG A 27 1.36 -14.77 -3.83
C ARG A 27 1.72 -15.69 -5.00
N HIS A 28 0.76 -15.98 -5.88
CA HIS A 28 0.95 -16.87 -7.03
C HIS A 28 2.08 -16.44 -7.97
N ALA A 29 2.16 -15.15 -8.27
CA ALA A 29 3.14 -14.60 -9.20
C ALA A 29 4.57 -14.76 -8.67
N GLY A 30 4.79 -14.57 -7.38
CA GLY A 30 6.08 -14.82 -6.74
C GLY A 30 6.39 -16.31 -6.66
N LEU A 31 5.42 -17.15 -6.31
CA LEU A 31 5.60 -18.61 -6.31
C LEU A 31 6.00 -19.13 -7.70
N LYS A 32 5.40 -18.62 -8.78
CA LYS A 32 5.80 -18.95 -10.16
C LYS A 32 7.26 -18.61 -10.44
N LYS A 33 7.72 -17.43 -10.01
CA LYS A 33 9.12 -17.00 -10.17
C LYS A 33 10.08 -17.89 -9.39
N ILE A 34 9.73 -18.23 -8.14
CA ILE A 34 10.54 -19.12 -7.29
C ILE A 34 10.61 -20.53 -7.90
N SER A 35 9.50 -21.11 -8.32
CA SER A 35 9.48 -22.41 -8.99
C SER A 35 10.36 -22.41 -10.23
N ALA A 36 10.27 -21.36 -11.06
CA ALA A 36 11.11 -21.22 -12.26
C ALA A 36 12.60 -21.13 -11.91
N ALA A 37 12.97 -20.34 -10.89
CA ALA A 37 14.35 -20.19 -10.45
C ALA A 37 14.94 -21.51 -9.91
N LEU A 38 14.12 -22.30 -9.23
CA LEU A 38 14.50 -23.59 -8.66
C LEU A 38 14.37 -24.78 -9.63
N LYS A 39 13.98 -24.51 -10.89
CA LYS A 39 13.66 -25.55 -11.90
C LYS A 39 12.63 -26.58 -11.41
N LEU A 40 11.68 -26.12 -10.59
CA LEU A 40 10.55 -26.91 -10.13
C LEU A 40 9.40 -26.81 -11.14
N PRO A 41 8.48 -27.80 -11.16
CA PRO A 41 7.22 -27.64 -11.88
C PRO A 41 6.48 -26.38 -11.40
N PRO A 42 5.71 -25.73 -12.29
CA PRO A 42 4.96 -24.55 -11.92
C PRO A 42 4.00 -24.87 -10.76
N PRO A 43 3.70 -23.89 -9.88
CA PRO A 43 2.69 -24.06 -8.85
C PRO A 43 1.30 -24.29 -9.49
N LEU A 44 0.29 -24.49 -8.64
CA LEU A 44 -1.12 -24.64 -9.05
C LEU A 44 -1.49 -23.71 -10.21
N GLU A 45 -2.24 -24.23 -11.17
CA GLU A 45 -2.80 -23.43 -12.26
C GLU A 45 -3.58 -22.22 -11.73
N GLU A 46 -3.52 -21.08 -12.43
CA GLU A 46 -4.11 -19.80 -11.97
C GLU A 46 -5.58 -19.91 -11.58
N GLY A 47 -6.40 -20.58 -12.40
CA GLY A 47 -7.82 -20.75 -12.12
C GLY A 47 -8.08 -21.54 -10.83
N ARG A 48 -7.25 -22.55 -10.55
CA ARG A 48 -7.32 -23.34 -9.30
C ARG A 48 -6.80 -22.55 -8.11
N HIS A 49 -5.71 -21.80 -8.29
CA HIS A 49 -5.19 -20.89 -7.26
C HIS A 49 -6.27 -19.89 -6.83
N TYR A 50 -6.94 -19.24 -7.77
CA TYR A 50 -7.97 -18.25 -7.46
C TYR A 50 -9.20 -18.84 -6.75
N LYS A 51 -9.64 -20.05 -7.11
CA LYS A 51 -10.71 -20.75 -6.37
C LYS A 51 -10.32 -20.99 -4.93
N TRP A 52 -9.09 -21.43 -4.71
CA TRP A 52 -8.53 -21.63 -3.38
C TRP A 52 -8.41 -20.35 -2.57
N ASP A 53 -7.96 -19.25 -3.19
CA ASP A 53 -7.89 -17.95 -2.53
C ASP A 53 -9.28 -17.51 -2.01
N LYS A 54 -10.35 -17.80 -2.77
CA LYS A 54 -11.72 -17.51 -2.33
C LYS A 54 -12.15 -18.36 -1.13
N GLU A 55 -11.89 -19.66 -1.17
CA GLU A 55 -12.21 -20.57 -0.07
C GLU A 55 -11.42 -20.19 1.20
N LEU A 56 -10.13 -19.90 1.05
CA LEU A 56 -9.27 -19.44 2.13
C LEU A 56 -9.76 -18.11 2.71
N LEU A 57 -10.17 -17.16 1.87
CA LEU A 57 -10.74 -15.89 2.32
C LEU A 57 -12.00 -16.11 3.16
N GLN A 58 -12.90 -17.00 2.72
CA GLN A 58 -14.11 -17.32 3.48
C GLN A 58 -13.78 -17.93 4.85
N LEU A 59 -12.75 -18.77 4.93
CA LEU A 59 -12.29 -19.35 6.19
C LEU A 59 -11.65 -18.31 7.12
N ILE A 60 -10.82 -17.41 6.60
CA ILE A 60 -10.06 -16.43 7.41
C ILE A 60 -10.94 -15.27 7.87
N LYS A 61 -11.93 -14.87 7.07
CA LYS A 61 -12.81 -13.72 7.35
C LYS A 61 -13.41 -13.71 8.77
N PRO A 62 -14.03 -14.78 9.29
CA PRO A 62 -14.57 -14.77 10.65
C PRO A 62 -13.48 -14.59 11.71
N PHE A 63 -12.30 -15.22 11.55
CA PHE A 63 -11.18 -15.04 12.48
C PHE A 63 -10.64 -13.60 12.46
N ALA A 64 -10.59 -12.98 11.28
CA ALA A 64 -10.19 -11.58 11.15
C ALA A 64 -11.19 -10.67 11.87
N THR A 65 -12.50 -10.89 11.68
CA THR A 65 -13.56 -10.13 12.37
C THR A 65 -13.48 -10.30 13.89
N GLU A 66 -13.32 -11.53 14.38
CA GLU A 66 -13.18 -11.81 15.81
C GLU A 66 -11.93 -11.15 16.40
N SER A 67 -10.79 -11.26 15.69
CA SER A 67 -9.53 -10.66 16.09
C SER A 67 -9.61 -9.13 16.18
N MET A 68 -10.20 -8.47 15.18
CA MET A 68 -10.39 -7.02 15.18
C MET A 68 -11.37 -6.58 16.26
N SER A 69 -12.44 -7.34 16.53
CA SER A 69 -13.34 -7.07 17.66
C SER A 69 -12.61 -7.13 19.01
N LYS A 70 -11.75 -8.13 19.22
CA LYS A 70 -10.93 -8.24 20.43
C LYS A 70 -9.92 -7.09 20.53
N ALA A 71 -9.33 -6.68 19.41
CA ALA A 71 -8.43 -5.53 19.35
C ALA A 71 -9.13 -4.23 19.75
N ALA A 72 -10.34 -3.98 19.23
CA ALA A 72 -11.14 -2.81 19.58
C ALA A 72 -11.50 -2.80 21.08
N GLN A 73 -11.93 -3.94 21.63
CA GLN A 73 -12.21 -4.06 23.06
C GLN A 73 -10.97 -3.79 23.91
N ALA A 74 -9.82 -4.36 23.54
CA ALA A 74 -8.56 -4.11 24.24
C ALA A 74 -8.16 -2.62 24.20
N ALA A 75 -8.37 -1.94 23.07
CA ALA A 75 -8.12 -0.51 22.97
C ALA A 75 -9.01 0.31 23.91
N VAL A 76 -10.31 -0.03 24.00
CA VAL A 76 -11.25 0.60 24.94
C VAL A 76 -10.83 0.38 26.39
N GLN A 77 -10.39 -0.82 26.76
CA GLN A 77 -9.92 -1.11 28.12
C GLN A 77 -8.68 -0.29 28.49
N VAL A 78 -7.74 -0.13 27.55
CA VAL A 78 -6.53 0.68 27.76
C VAL A 78 -6.87 2.17 27.88
N ALA A 79 -7.77 2.68 27.03
CA ALA A 79 -8.19 4.07 27.05
C ALA A 79 -9.19 4.40 28.17
N LYS A 80 -9.82 3.38 28.78
CA LYS A 80 -10.94 3.50 29.73
C LYS A 80 -12.12 4.33 29.18
N SER A 81 -12.25 4.38 27.86
CA SER A 81 -13.23 5.18 27.13
C SER A 81 -13.54 4.50 25.80
N THR A 82 -14.76 4.69 25.31
CA THR A 82 -15.13 4.32 23.93
C THR A 82 -14.64 5.34 22.92
N ASP A 83 -14.30 6.55 23.37
CA ASP A 83 -13.62 7.56 22.56
C ASP A 83 -12.12 7.30 22.56
N ILE A 84 -11.63 6.71 21.48
CA ILE A 84 -10.24 6.28 21.31
C ILE A 84 -9.58 7.07 20.18
N THR A 85 -8.40 7.63 20.48
CA THR A 85 -7.56 8.22 19.45
C THR A 85 -7.01 7.10 18.56
N VAL A 86 -7.14 7.27 17.25
CA VAL A 86 -6.60 6.33 16.26
C VAL A 86 -5.58 7.00 15.36
N SER A 87 -4.65 6.21 14.83
CA SER A 87 -3.73 6.60 13.77
C SER A 87 -4.00 5.77 12.54
N GLY A 88 -4.08 6.38 11.37
CA GLY A 88 -4.20 5.68 10.10
C GLY A 88 -2.84 5.51 9.43
N ASP A 89 -2.52 4.30 8.99
CA ASP A 89 -1.39 4.04 8.09
C ASP A 89 -1.87 3.28 6.86
N GLY A 90 -1.22 3.48 5.72
CA GLY A 90 -1.66 2.90 4.46
C GLY A 90 -0.50 2.52 3.55
N THR A 91 -0.66 1.40 2.86
CA THR A 91 0.35 0.87 1.93
C THR A 91 0.30 1.54 0.54
N TRP A 92 -0.44 2.64 0.39
CA TRP A 92 -0.84 3.20 -0.90
C TRP A 92 -0.05 4.46 -1.30
N GLN A 93 0.46 4.48 -2.55
CA GLN A 93 1.17 5.61 -3.18
C GLN A 93 2.33 6.21 -2.36
N THR A 94 3.20 5.34 -1.86
CA THR A 94 4.51 5.78 -1.39
C THR A 94 5.32 6.32 -2.57
N LYS A 95 6.21 7.27 -2.31
CA LYS A 95 7.08 7.87 -3.33
C LYS A 95 7.84 6.74 -4.05
N ASN A 96 7.65 6.61 -5.37
CA ASN A 96 8.21 5.58 -6.27
C ASN A 96 7.49 4.23 -6.33
N PHE A 97 6.32 4.06 -5.69
CA PHE A 97 5.52 2.84 -5.82
C PHE A 97 4.05 3.16 -6.11
N ALA A 98 3.53 2.69 -7.24
CA ALA A 98 2.17 2.95 -7.68
C ALA A 98 1.40 1.63 -7.90
N SER A 99 1.00 0.98 -6.80
CA SER A 99 0.10 -0.15 -6.88
C SER A 99 -1.31 0.28 -7.36
N LYS A 100 -2.02 -0.64 -8.02
CA LYS A 100 -3.44 -0.52 -8.37
C LYS A 100 -4.38 -0.92 -7.22
N HIS A 101 -3.83 -1.57 -6.19
CA HIS A 101 -4.53 -2.05 -5.01
C HIS A 101 -3.67 -1.78 -3.76
N GLY A 102 -4.29 -1.60 -2.62
CA GLY A 102 -3.59 -1.35 -1.36
C GLY A 102 -4.60 -1.27 -0.22
N ALA A 103 -4.08 -1.11 0.98
CA ALA A 103 -4.89 -1.15 2.18
C ALA A 103 -4.54 0.03 3.09
N ALA A 104 -5.55 0.53 3.80
CA ALA A 104 -5.40 1.46 4.90
C ALA A 104 -5.82 0.74 6.18
N ALA A 105 -4.99 0.81 7.22
CA ALA A 105 -5.25 0.27 8.52
C ALA A 105 -5.44 1.42 9.52
N LEU A 106 -6.47 1.30 10.35
CA LEU A 106 -6.66 2.15 11.53
C LEU A 106 -6.10 1.45 12.76
N LEU A 107 -5.22 2.13 13.46
CA LEU A 107 -4.48 1.64 14.62
C LEU A 107 -4.91 2.40 15.87
N SER A 108 -5.07 1.71 16.99
CA SER A 108 -5.27 2.37 18.29
C SER A 108 -4.02 3.16 18.69
N SER A 109 -4.18 4.42 19.08
CA SER A 109 -3.10 5.27 19.60
C SER A 109 -2.85 4.96 21.09
N CYS A 110 -2.27 3.80 21.36
CA CYS A 110 -1.90 3.34 22.71
C CYS A 110 -0.49 2.75 22.71
N PRO A 111 0.15 2.51 23.88
CA PRO A 111 1.52 1.99 23.93
C PRO A 111 1.74 0.65 23.21
N SER A 112 0.67 -0.12 22.99
CA SER A 112 0.69 -1.34 22.18
C SER A 112 -0.37 -1.26 21.08
N PRO A 113 -0.09 -0.56 19.96
CA PRO A 113 -1.08 -0.30 18.91
C PRO A 113 -1.67 -1.60 18.38
N LYS A 114 -3.00 -1.62 18.25
CA LYS A 114 -3.76 -2.72 17.66
C LYS A 114 -4.48 -2.23 16.42
N VAL A 115 -4.60 -3.09 15.42
CA VAL A 115 -5.40 -2.80 14.23
C VAL A 115 -6.88 -2.93 14.60
N ILE A 116 -7.60 -1.81 14.51
CA ILE A 116 -9.04 -1.73 14.80
C ILE A 116 -9.83 -2.02 13.53
N ASP A 117 -9.36 -1.51 12.40
CA ASP A 117 -10.04 -1.66 11.12
C ASP A 117 -9.03 -1.68 9.95
N ILE A 118 -9.41 -2.33 8.85
CA ILE A 118 -8.63 -2.38 7.62
C ILE A 118 -9.58 -2.21 6.44
N GLU A 119 -9.33 -1.19 5.63
CA GLU A 119 -10.04 -0.97 4.39
C GLU A 119 -9.14 -1.20 3.18
N THR A 120 -9.67 -1.96 2.21
CA THR A 120 -8.96 -2.21 0.95
C THR A 120 -9.40 -1.19 -0.09
N CYS A 121 -8.43 -0.43 -0.60
CA CYS A 121 -8.64 0.53 -1.67
C CYS A 121 -8.27 -0.11 -3.01
N SER A 122 -8.89 0.37 -4.09
CA SER A 122 -8.52 0.02 -5.46
C SER A 122 -8.61 1.25 -6.36
N LYS A 123 -7.75 1.29 -7.38
CA LYS A 123 -7.68 2.38 -8.36
C LYS A 123 -8.73 2.22 -9.46
N THR A 124 -9.22 0.99 -9.60
CA THR A 124 -10.14 0.56 -10.64
C THR A 124 -11.25 -0.21 -9.96
N CYS A 125 -12.49 0.25 -10.14
CA CYS A 125 -13.64 -0.55 -9.78
C CYS A 125 -13.92 -1.54 -10.91
N ASN A 126 -14.00 -2.84 -10.61
CA ASN A 126 -14.36 -3.86 -11.61
C ASN A 126 -15.81 -3.74 -12.11
N VAL A 127 -16.64 -2.94 -11.43
CA VAL A 127 -18.02 -2.63 -11.85
C VAL A 127 -18.05 -1.36 -12.70
N CYS A 128 -17.20 -0.37 -12.39
CA CYS A 128 -17.22 0.95 -13.02
C CYS A 128 -16.11 1.10 -14.06
N THR A 129 -15.80 0.04 -14.82
CA THR A 129 -14.57 -0.18 -15.63
C THR A 129 -14.18 0.92 -16.62
N GLU A 130 -14.98 1.99 -16.77
CA GLU A 130 -14.73 3.15 -17.64
C GLU A 130 -14.54 4.49 -16.91
N VAL A 131 -14.67 4.54 -15.59
CA VAL A 131 -14.44 5.78 -14.83
C VAL A 131 -13.02 5.76 -14.29
N GLU A 132 -12.10 6.46 -14.98
CA GLU A 132 -10.83 6.84 -14.36
C GLU A 132 -11.13 7.64 -13.10
N ILE A 133 -10.85 7.04 -11.94
CA ILE A 133 -10.80 7.78 -10.68
C ILE A 133 -9.59 8.70 -10.78
N GLN A 134 -9.81 9.90 -11.30
CA GLN A 134 -8.79 10.93 -11.34
C GLN A 134 -8.42 11.24 -9.90
N LYS A 135 -7.14 11.03 -9.57
CA LYS A 135 -6.60 11.52 -8.31
C LYS A 135 -6.80 13.04 -8.33
N ILE A 136 -7.73 13.53 -7.51
CA ILE A 136 -7.89 14.97 -7.30
C ILE A 136 -6.55 15.44 -6.75
N GLU A 137 -5.80 16.22 -7.51
CA GLU A 137 -4.58 16.82 -7.01
C GLU A 137 -4.98 17.76 -5.87
N ASP A 138 -4.62 17.38 -4.64
CA ASP A 138 -4.70 18.30 -3.51
C ASP A 138 -3.63 19.41 -3.69
N ILE A 139 -3.88 20.58 -3.12
CA ILE A 139 -3.01 21.76 -3.12
C ILE A 139 -1.56 21.39 -2.74
N ASN A 140 -1.40 20.44 -1.81
CA ASN A 140 -0.10 19.95 -1.39
C ASN A 140 0.68 19.26 -2.51
N ASP A 141 0.01 18.50 -3.36
CA ASP A 141 0.64 17.79 -4.48
C ASP A 141 0.99 18.78 -5.61
N PHE A 142 0.15 19.80 -5.86
CA PHE A 142 0.46 20.91 -6.78
C PHE A 142 1.68 21.71 -6.32
N VAL A 143 1.73 22.11 -5.05
CA VAL A 143 2.86 22.87 -4.47
C VAL A 143 4.17 22.07 -4.53
N LYS A 144 4.13 20.75 -4.29
CA LYS A 144 5.31 19.88 -4.43
C LYS A 144 5.81 19.83 -5.86
N ARG A 145 4.89 19.70 -6.84
CA ARG A 145 5.23 19.64 -8.26
C ARG A 145 5.88 20.95 -8.72
N LEU A 146 5.30 22.09 -8.33
CA LEU A 146 5.88 23.43 -8.55
C LEU A 146 7.29 23.57 -7.97
N LYS A 147 7.50 23.16 -6.72
CA LYS A 147 8.83 23.20 -6.08
C LYS A 147 9.85 22.37 -6.86
N HIS A 148 9.49 21.16 -7.30
CA HIS A 148 10.38 20.32 -8.09
C HIS A 148 10.70 20.96 -9.45
N THR A 149 9.70 21.48 -10.16
CA THR A 149 9.90 22.19 -11.43
C THR A 149 10.83 23.39 -11.27
N LEU A 150 10.66 24.18 -10.21
CA LEU A 150 11.55 25.31 -9.90
C LEU A 150 12.98 24.85 -9.58
N GLN A 151 13.16 23.72 -8.91
CA GLN A 151 14.49 23.15 -8.64
C GLN A 151 15.16 22.67 -9.93
N VAL A 152 14.41 22.04 -10.84
CA VAL A 152 14.91 21.61 -12.15
C VAL A 152 15.30 22.82 -12.98
N ILE A 153 14.45 23.86 -13.06
CA ILE A 153 14.76 25.11 -13.77
C ILE A 153 16.00 25.76 -13.14
N LYS A 154 16.11 25.80 -11.81
CA LYS A 154 17.29 26.31 -11.13
C LYS A 154 18.56 25.55 -11.53
N HIS A 155 18.50 24.22 -11.59
CA HIS A 155 19.64 23.40 -12.00
C HIS A 155 20.02 23.65 -13.47
N GLN A 156 19.03 23.70 -14.37
CA GLN A 156 19.24 23.95 -15.80
C GLN A 156 19.76 25.35 -16.09
N CYS A 157 19.26 26.35 -15.36
CA CYS A 157 19.71 27.73 -15.47
C CYS A 157 21.04 27.98 -14.74
N GLY A 158 21.40 27.16 -13.75
CA GLY A 158 22.67 27.26 -13.02
C GLY A 158 22.99 28.70 -12.56
N ASN A 159 24.23 29.14 -12.78
CA ASN A 159 24.67 30.52 -12.53
C ASN A 159 24.37 31.49 -13.68
N LYS A 160 23.59 31.08 -14.69
CA LYS A 160 23.23 31.98 -15.80
C LYS A 160 22.46 33.16 -15.22
N LYS A 161 22.96 34.34 -15.54
CA LYS A 161 22.33 35.60 -15.19
C LYS A 161 21.14 35.79 -16.12
N LEU A 162 20.01 36.23 -15.56
CA LEU A 162 18.89 36.68 -16.38
C LEU A 162 19.26 38.03 -17.01
N SER A 163 18.34 38.60 -17.80
CA SER A 163 18.53 39.90 -18.45
C SER A 163 18.88 41.04 -17.48
N ASP A 164 18.50 40.91 -16.21
CA ASP A 164 18.83 41.84 -15.12
C ASP A 164 20.24 41.64 -14.55
N GLY A 165 21.06 40.76 -15.13
CA GLY A 165 22.41 40.45 -14.67
C GLY A 165 22.45 39.64 -13.37
N LYS A 166 21.31 39.19 -12.83
CA LYS A 166 21.23 38.46 -11.57
C LYS A 166 20.93 36.97 -11.79
N PRO A 167 21.52 36.07 -10.98
CA PRO A 167 21.24 34.64 -11.06
C PRO A 167 19.81 34.32 -10.60
N ILE A 168 19.24 33.22 -11.12
CA ILE A 168 17.86 32.80 -10.82
C ILE A 168 17.56 32.66 -9.32
N SER A 169 18.58 32.31 -8.55
CA SER A 169 18.55 32.19 -7.09
C SER A 169 19.57 33.11 -6.43
N GLY A 170 19.21 33.72 -5.29
CA GLY A 170 20.12 34.55 -4.50
C GLY A 170 19.36 35.40 -3.49
N LYS A 171 20.08 35.90 -2.47
CA LYS A 171 19.54 36.84 -1.48
C LYS A 171 19.07 38.11 -2.22
N GLY A 172 17.83 38.56 -2.01
CA GLY A 172 17.28 39.74 -2.68
C GLY A 172 16.40 39.51 -3.93
N ARG A 173 16.04 38.26 -4.27
CA ARG A 173 15.11 37.93 -5.38
C ARG A 173 13.63 38.17 -5.03
N ASN A 174 13.21 37.79 -3.82
CA ASN A 174 11.83 37.96 -3.31
C ASN A 174 11.70 39.06 -2.26
N THR A 175 12.82 39.59 -1.77
CA THR A 175 12.85 40.73 -0.88
C THR A 175 13.36 41.90 -1.70
N GLY A 176 12.45 42.74 -2.19
CA GLY A 176 12.86 44.07 -2.61
C GLY A 176 13.66 44.70 -1.47
N ASN A 177 14.73 45.43 -1.78
CA ASN A 177 15.37 46.29 -0.79
C ASN A 177 14.34 47.35 -0.38
N SER A 178 13.51 47.03 0.61
CA SER A 178 12.86 48.04 1.44
C SER A 178 13.86 48.48 2.48
N ASN A 179 14.96 49.09 2.03
CA ASN A 179 15.80 49.91 2.88
C ASN A 179 15.37 51.36 2.66
N LYS A 180 14.84 51.97 3.73
CA LYS A 180 15.16 53.36 4.05
C LYS A 180 16.66 53.49 4.21
#